data_AF-A0A971FVQ3-F1
#
_entry.id   AF-A0A971FVQ3-F1
#
_cell.length_a   1.000
_cell.length_b   1.000
_cell.length_c   1.000
_cell.angle_alpha   90.00
_cell.angle_beta   90.00
_cell.angle_gamma   90.00
#
_symmetry.space_group_name_H-M   'P 1'
#
loop_
_entity.id
_entity.type
_entity.pdbx_description
1 polymer ?
#
loop_
_entity_poly.entity_id
_entity_poly.type
_entity_poly.pdbx_seq_one_letter_code
_entity_poly.pdbx_strand_id
1 'polypeptide(L)'
;MLTRRRERGSSLMLMPAAVLVFVILAAICVDFAAVHLGQRELTIAAQGAVNDAVAVGFDEDHFYRTGEDRLDDGAARTAAYESLARNAPGADVLRLVATEDDRLEIEVALEVDTIFAKAVPGGPRTIRVTATASADLAG
;
A
#
# COMPACT_ATOMS: atom_id res chain seq x y z
N MET A 1 35.86 42.57 26.47
CA MET A 1 35.83 41.20 27.06
C MET A 1 34.41 40.62 27.21
N LEU A 2 33.40 41.09 26.45
CA LEU A 2 31.98 40.65 26.58
C LEU A 2 31.50 39.71 25.45
N THR A 3 32.30 39.47 24.40
CA THR A 3 31.88 38.74 23.20
C THR A 3 31.86 37.21 23.39
N ARG A 4 32.84 36.64 24.11
CA ARG A 4 32.98 35.17 24.28
C ARG A 4 31.83 34.50 25.04
N ARG A 5 31.11 35.24 25.91
CA ARG A 5 30.02 34.66 26.72
C ARG A 5 28.74 34.44 25.88
N ARG A 6 28.51 35.28 24.86
CA ARG A 6 27.38 35.16 23.92
C ARG A 6 27.57 33.98 22.96
N GLU A 7 28.78 33.76 22.48
CA GLU A 7 29.12 32.63 21.58
C GLU A 7 28.97 31.27 22.28
N ARG A 8 29.43 31.14 23.54
CA ARG A 8 29.28 29.90 24.32
C ARG A 8 27.81 29.59 24.66
N GLY A 9 27.00 30.60 24.94
CA GLY A 9 25.55 30.42 25.14
C GLY A 9 24.84 29.98 23.87
N SER A 10 25.26 30.52 22.72
CA SER A 10 24.74 30.13 21.40
C SER A 10 25.12 28.69 21.05
N SER A 11 26.37 28.27 21.24
CA SER A 11 26.79 26.89 20.96
C SER A 11 26.16 25.86 21.91
N LEU A 12 25.94 26.21 23.18
CA LEU A 12 25.25 25.36 24.16
C LEU A 12 23.76 25.16 23.86
N MET A 13 23.11 26.07 23.11
CA MET A 13 21.73 25.90 22.67
C MET A 13 21.59 25.37 21.24
N LEU A 14 22.52 25.71 20.35
CA LEU A 14 22.49 25.27 18.95
C LEU A 14 22.72 23.77 18.80
N MET A 15 23.61 23.18 19.60
CA MET A 15 23.90 21.74 19.50
C MET A 15 22.69 20.88 19.91
N PRO A 16 22.04 21.11 21.08
CA PRO A 16 20.81 20.40 21.43
C PRO A 16 19.66 20.65 20.44
N ALA A 17 19.52 21.89 19.95
CA ALA A 17 18.49 22.21 18.96
C ALA A 17 18.72 21.47 17.64
N ALA A 18 19.96 21.43 17.14
CA ALA A 18 20.30 20.68 15.94
C ALA A 18 20.04 19.18 16.10
N VAL A 19 20.42 18.60 17.24
CA VAL A 19 20.11 17.20 17.55
C VAL A 19 18.61 16.95 17.56
N LEU A 20 17.81 17.83 18.18
CA LEU A 20 16.36 17.70 18.19
C LEU A 20 15.77 17.73 16.77
N VAL A 21 16.25 18.62 15.91
CA VAL A 21 15.84 18.67 14.50
C VAL A 21 16.16 17.35 13.79
N PHE A 22 17.36 16.80 13.97
CA PHE A 22 17.73 15.50 13.38
C PHE A 22 16.87 14.35 13.91
N VAL A 23 16.55 14.34 15.20
CA VAL A 23 15.67 13.32 15.80
C VAL A 23 14.27 13.41 15.19
N ILE A 24 13.72 14.61 15.03
CA ILE A 24 12.40 14.80 14.41
C ILE A 24 12.44 14.35 12.94
N LEU A 25 13.47 14.73 12.18
CA LEU A 25 13.63 14.29 10.80
C LEU A 25 13.75 12.76 10.70
N ALA A 26 14.53 12.13 11.59
CA ALA A 26 14.66 10.68 11.63
C ALA A 26 13.32 9.99 11.93
N ALA A 27 12.54 10.51 12.88
CA ALA A 27 11.22 10.00 13.20
C ALA A 27 10.27 10.06 11.98
N ILE A 28 10.27 11.19 11.28
CA ILE A 28 9.48 11.38 10.04
C ILE A 28 9.92 10.37 8.96
N CYS A 29 11.23 10.19 8.77
CA CYS A 29 11.76 9.22 7.81
C CYS A 29 11.31 7.79 8.13
N VAL A 30 11.28 7.39 9.41
CA VAL A 30 10.83 6.05 9.82
C VAL A 30 9.34 5.86 9.52
N ASP A 31 8.51 6.86 9.81
CA ASP A 31 7.08 6.80 9.47
C ASP A 31 6.86 6.67 7.96
N PHE A 32 7.56 7.46 7.15
CA PHE A 32 7.46 7.35 5.69
C PHE A 32 7.96 5.99 5.16
N ALA A 33 9.01 5.43 5.75
CA ALA A 33 9.49 4.11 5.37
C ALA A 33 8.43 3.02 5.65
N ALA A 34 7.74 3.10 6.79
CA ALA A 34 6.66 2.17 7.13
C ALA A 34 5.47 2.29 6.17
N VAL A 35 5.03 3.52 5.87
CA VAL A 35 3.95 3.78 4.90
C VAL A 35 4.31 3.28 3.51
N HIS A 36 5.54 3.54 3.07
CA HIS A 36 5.99 3.12 1.75
C HIS A 36 6.08 1.60 1.63
N LEU A 37 6.53 0.91 2.68
CA LEU A 37 6.51 -0.55 2.72
C LEU A 37 5.08 -1.09 2.64
N GLY A 38 4.15 -0.55 3.44
CA GLY A 38 2.74 -0.95 3.41
C GLY A 38 2.09 -0.73 2.03
N GLN A 39 2.39 0.39 1.37
CA GLN A 39 1.91 0.64 0.00
C GLN A 39 2.47 -0.37 -1.01
N ARG A 40 3.75 -0.73 -0.87
CA ARG A 40 4.40 -1.72 -1.74
C ARG A 40 3.82 -3.11 -1.53
N GLU A 41 3.64 -3.53 -0.28
CA GLU A 41 3.01 -4.81 0.06
C GLU A 41 1.57 -4.89 -0.45
N LEU A 42 0.79 -3.81 -0.29
CA LEU A 42 -0.57 -3.73 -0.82
C LEU A 42 -0.59 -3.84 -2.36
N THR A 43 0.37 -3.22 -3.04
CA THR A 43 0.47 -3.32 -4.51
C THR A 43 0.78 -4.75 -4.95
N ILE A 44 1.70 -5.43 -4.28
CA ILE A 44 2.04 -6.84 -4.57
C ILE A 44 0.82 -7.74 -4.30
N ALA A 45 0.10 -7.51 -3.20
CA ALA A 45 -1.11 -8.27 -2.87
C ALA A 45 -2.23 -8.02 -3.90
N ALA A 46 -2.43 -6.78 -4.33
CA ALA A 46 -3.40 -6.44 -5.36
C ALA A 46 -3.07 -7.12 -6.70
N GLN A 47 -1.79 -7.13 -7.10
CA GLN A 47 -1.32 -7.84 -8.30
C GLN A 47 -1.53 -9.35 -8.18
N GLY A 48 -1.18 -9.95 -7.04
CA GLY A 48 -1.45 -11.36 -6.78
C GLY A 48 -2.94 -11.70 -6.86
N ALA A 49 -3.79 -10.82 -6.32
CA ALA A 49 -5.23 -11.03 -6.32
C ALA A 49 -5.84 -11.01 -7.73
N VAL A 50 -5.45 -10.07 -8.59
CA VAL A 50 -5.93 -10.06 -9.99
C VAL A 50 -5.39 -11.25 -10.78
N ASN A 51 -4.14 -11.66 -10.55
CA ASN A 51 -3.57 -12.82 -11.23
C ASN A 51 -4.27 -14.12 -10.82
N ASP A 52 -4.52 -14.33 -9.52
CA ASP A 52 -5.27 -15.47 -9.01
C ASP A 52 -6.71 -15.46 -9.55
N ALA A 53 -7.34 -14.29 -9.62
CA ALA A 53 -8.68 -14.11 -10.13
C ALA A 53 -8.81 -14.45 -11.62
N VAL A 54 -7.86 -14.03 -12.44
CA VAL A 54 -7.79 -14.38 -13.87
C VAL A 54 -7.53 -15.87 -14.04
N ALA A 55 -6.61 -16.45 -13.26
CA ALA A 55 -6.29 -17.88 -13.33
C ALA A 55 -7.46 -18.78 -12.92
N VAL A 56 -8.18 -18.44 -11.86
CA VAL A 56 -9.34 -19.21 -11.38
C VAL A 56 -10.61 -18.92 -12.19
N GLY A 57 -10.75 -17.69 -12.69
CA GLY A 57 -11.90 -17.27 -13.49
C GLY A 57 -11.89 -17.77 -14.93
N PHE A 58 -10.80 -18.39 -15.40
CA PHE A 58 -10.71 -18.93 -16.76
C PHE A 58 -11.68 -20.11 -16.97
N ASP A 59 -12.62 -19.96 -17.89
CA ASP A 59 -13.59 -21.01 -18.24
C ASP A 59 -12.98 -22.01 -19.26
N GLU A 60 -12.22 -22.98 -18.74
CA GLU A 60 -11.61 -24.06 -19.54
C GLU A 60 -12.63 -24.82 -20.39
N ASP A 61 -13.82 -25.08 -19.84
CA ASP A 61 -14.88 -25.84 -20.52
C ASP A 61 -15.44 -25.07 -21.72
N HIS A 62 -15.56 -23.73 -21.63
CA HIS A 62 -15.88 -22.89 -22.77
C HIS A 62 -14.77 -22.94 -23.81
N PHE A 63 -13.52 -22.72 -23.40
CA PHE A 63 -12.36 -22.72 -24.29
C PHE A 63 -12.24 -24.03 -25.08
N TYR A 64 -12.37 -25.20 -24.44
CA TYR A 64 -12.29 -26.49 -25.14
C TYR A 64 -13.46 -26.75 -26.10
N ARG A 65 -14.62 -26.11 -25.91
CA ARG A 65 -15.81 -26.29 -26.76
C ARG A 65 -15.88 -25.30 -27.91
N THR A 66 -15.49 -24.06 -27.70
CA THR A 66 -15.65 -22.95 -28.66
C THR A 66 -14.33 -22.43 -29.21
N GLY A 67 -13.22 -22.63 -28.49
CA GLY A 67 -11.92 -22.03 -28.79
C GLY A 67 -11.83 -20.56 -28.38
N GLU A 68 -12.81 -20.04 -27.63
CA GLU A 68 -12.87 -18.65 -27.18
C GLU A 68 -12.55 -18.54 -25.68
N ASP A 69 -11.64 -17.64 -25.33
CA ASP A 69 -11.35 -17.28 -23.95
C ASP A 69 -12.55 -16.55 -23.34
N ARG A 70 -12.86 -16.89 -22.09
CA ARG A 70 -13.96 -16.27 -21.35
C ARG A 70 -13.64 -16.25 -19.86
N LEU A 71 -13.83 -15.09 -19.23
CA LEU A 71 -13.72 -14.95 -17.79
C LEU A 71 -15.09 -15.14 -17.10
N ASP A 72 -15.18 -16.06 -16.14
CA ASP A 72 -16.28 -16.12 -15.17
C ASP A 72 -16.06 -15.06 -14.08
N ASP A 73 -16.78 -13.94 -14.20
CA ASP A 73 -16.75 -12.82 -13.25
C ASP A 73 -17.06 -13.24 -11.80
N GLY A 74 -17.91 -14.25 -11.58
CA GLY A 74 -18.25 -14.72 -10.23
C GLY A 74 -17.09 -15.47 -9.57
N ALA A 75 -16.47 -16.40 -10.32
CA ALA A 75 -15.31 -17.15 -9.87
C ALA A 75 -14.09 -16.23 -9.67
N ALA A 76 -13.83 -15.35 -10.64
CA ALA A 76 -12.74 -14.38 -10.58
C ALA A 76 -12.85 -13.46 -9.36
N ARG A 77 -14.04 -12.90 -9.09
CA ARG A 77 -14.24 -12.04 -7.91
C ARG A 77 -13.99 -12.80 -6.61
N THR A 78 -14.51 -14.02 -6.50
CA THR A 78 -14.34 -14.84 -5.29
C THR A 78 -12.86 -15.10 -5.03
N ALA A 79 -12.11 -15.49 -6.06
CA ALA A 79 -10.67 -15.71 -5.97
C ALA A 79 -9.89 -14.42 -5.61
N ALA A 80 -10.26 -13.27 -6.18
CA ALA A 80 -9.65 -11.98 -5.82
C ALA A 80 -9.82 -11.66 -4.33
N TYR A 81 -11.04 -11.81 -3.80
CA TYR A 81 -11.32 -11.56 -2.38
C TYR A 81 -10.58 -12.53 -1.46
N GLU A 82 -10.53 -13.82 -1.81
CA GLU A 82 -9.78 -14.81 -1.03
C GLU A 82 -8.28 -14.55 -1.04
N SER A 83 -7.71 -14.18 -2.19
CA SER A 83 -6.30 -13.86 -2.30
C SER A 83 -5.94 -12.61 -1.49
N LEU A 84 -6.76 -11.55 -1.56
CA LEU A 84 -6.58 -10.36 -0.72
C LEU A 84 -6.71 -10.66 0.77
N ALA A 85 -7.69 -11.46 1.18
CA ALA A 85 -7.87 -11.82 2.58
C ALA A 85 -6.65 -12.57 3.15
N ARG A 86 -5.95 -13.35 2.31
CA ARG A 86 -4.71 -14.05 2.69
C ARG A 86 -3.48 -13.14 2.70
N ASN A 87 -3.33 -12.28 1.68
CA ASN A 87 -2.08 -11.56 1.42
C ASN A 87 -2.04 -10.13 1.96
N ALA A 88 -3.20 -9.50 2.19
CA ALA A 88 -3.32 -8.16 2.74
C ALA A 88 -4.50 -8.09 3.73
N PRO A 89 -4.41 -8.78 4.89
CA PRO A 89 -5.48 -8.77 5.88
C PRO A 89 -5.74 -7.34 6.36
N GLY A 90 -6.99 -6.92 6.31
CA GLY A 90 -7.41 -5.55 6.65
C GLY A 90 -7.41 -4.57 5.46
N ALA A 91 -7.10 -5.02 4.24
CA ALA A 91 -7.32 -4.23 3.05
C ALA A 91 -8.81 -4.17 2.67
N ASP A 92 -9.28 -2.98 2.32
CA ASP A 92 -10.62 -2.74 1.77
C ASP A 92 -10.57 -2.81 0.24
N VAL A 93 -11.51 -3.51 -0.38
CA VAL A 93 -11.72 -3.43 -1.84
C VAL A 93 -12.61 -2.23 -2.13
N LEU A 94 -12.05 -1.22 -2.80
CA LEU A 94 -12.76 -0.01 -3.21
C LEU A 94 -13.51 -0.22 -4.53
N ARG A 95 -12.89 -0.95 -5.47
CA ARG A 95 -13.44 -1.22 -6.80
C ARG A 95 -12.89 -2.54 -7.33
N LEU A 96 -13.75 -3.34 -7.97
CA LEU A 96 -13.36 -4.55 -8.69
C LEU A 96 -14.25 -4.65 -9.93
N VAL A 97 -13.66 -4.54 -11.12
CA VAL A 97 -14.39 -4.47 -12.39
C VAL A 97 -13.70 -5.34 -13.43
N ALA A 98 -14.47 -6.22 -14.06
CA ALA A 98 -14.08 -6.87 -15.31
C ALA A 98 -14.43 -5.95 -16.49
N THR A 99 -13.49 -5.74 -17.40
CA THR A 99 -13.67 -4.97 -18.63
C THR A 99 -14.07 -5.89 -19.78
N GLU A 100 -14.57 -5.31 -20.88
CA GLU A 100 -15.01 -6.06 -22.06
C GLU A 100 -13.88 -6.89 -22.72
N ASP A 101 -12.62 -6.49 -22.55
CA ASP A 101 -11.43 -7.18 -23.09
C ASP A 101 -10.90 -8.31 -22.15
N ASP A 102 -11.78 -8.92 -21.33
CA ASP A 102 -11.42 -9.95 -20.33
C ASP A 102 -10.29 -9.57 -19.36
N ARG A 103 -10.12 -8.26 -19.15
CA ARG A 103 -9.20 -7.70 -18.16
C ARG A 103 -9.92 -7.39 -16.86
N LEU A 104 -9.32 -7.76 -15.74
CA LEU A 104 -9.80 -7.47 -14.40
C LEU A 104 -8.99 -6.32 -13.80
N GLU A 105 -9.65 -5.30 -13.27
CA GLU A 105 -9.03 -4.21 -12.52
C GLU A 105 -9.55 -4.18 -11.09
N ILE A 106 -8.62 -4.06 -10.13
CA ILE A 106 -8.92 -3.94 -8.71
C ILE A 106 -8.29 -2.66 -8.15
N GLU A 107 -9.04 -1.98 -7.28
CA GLU A 107 -8.59 -0.88 -6.45
C GLU A 107 -8.79 -1.27 -4.98
N VAL A 108 -7.71 -1.20 -4.21
CA VAL A 108 -7.70 -1.56 -2.79
C VAL A 108 -7.11 -0.45 -1.94
N ALA A 109 -7.51 -0.40 -0.68
CA ALA A 109 -6.96 0.52 0.32
C ALA A 109 -6.55 -0.22 1.59
N LEU A 110 -5.55 0.31 2.29
CA LEU A 110 -5.10 -0.19 3.58
C LEU A 110 -4.76 0.98 4.50
N GLU A 111 -5.10 0.85 5.78
CA GLU A 111 -4.65 1.77 6.83
C GLU A 111 -3.31 1.27 7.38
N VAL A 112 -2.25 2.07 7.20
CA VAL A 112 -0.92 1.75 7.72
C VAL A 112 -0.66 2.53 8.99
N ASP A 113 -0.36 1.83 10.09
CA ASP A 113 -0.03 2.46 11.37
C ASP A 113 1.24 3.31 11.27
N THR A 114 1.19 4.53 11.82
CA THR A 114 2.39 5.32 12.05
C THR A 114 3.16 4.78 13.26
N ILE A 115 4.47 4.96 13.27
CA ILE A 115 5.36 4.51 14.34
C ILE A 115 5.52 5.64 15.36
N PHE A 116 5.98 6.81 14.93
CA PHE A 116 6.30 7.94 15.81
C PHE A 116 5.23 9.02 15.80
N ALA A 117 4.58 9.30 14.66
CA ALA A 117 3.56 10.34 14.58
C ALA A 117 2.40 10.14 15.58
N LYS A 118 2.00 8.89 15.85
CA LYS A 118 0.97 8.57 16.86
C LYS A 118 1.33 8.94 18.30
N ALA A 119 2.61 9.16 18.61
CA ALA A 119 3.09 9.58 19.93
C ALA A 119 2.95 11.09 20.16
N VAL A 120 2.74 11.88 19.09
CA VAL A 120 2.54 13.32 19.17
C VAL A 120 1.05 13.61 19.39
N PRO A 121 0.66 14.47 20.36
CA PRO A 121 -0.72 14.89 20.52
C PRO A 121 -1.28 15.50 19.22
N GLY A 122 -2.35 14.91 18.68
CA GLY A 122 -2.95 15.32 17.41
C GLY A 122 -2.27 14.76 16.15
N GLY A 123 -1.22 13.94 16.29
CA GLY A 123 -0.58 13.27 15.17
C GLY A 123 -1.42 12.14 14.59
N PRO A 124 -1.30 11.84 13.27
CA PRO A 124 -2.04 10.76 12.64
C PRO A 124 -1.62 9.40 13.21
N ARG A 125 -2.60 8.57 13.53
CA ARG A 125 -2.39 7.19 13.99
C ARG A 125 -2.16 6.22 12.85
N THR A 126 -2.89 6.41 11.77
CA THR A 126 -2.78 5.66 10.54
C THR A 126 -2.66 6.60 9.35
N ILE A 127 -2.13 6.08 8.26
CA ILE A 127 -2.11 6.72 6.95
C ILE A 127 -2.74 5.74 5.98
N ARG A 128 -3.81 6.19 5.31
CA ARG A 128 -4.47 5.40 4.26
C ARG A 128 -3.61 5.39 3.00
N VAL A 129 -3.31 4.21 2.50
CA VAL A 129 -2.66 3.99 1.20
C VAL A 129 -3.62 3.27 0.27
N THR A 130 -3.48 3.52 -1.03
CA THR A 130 -4.26 2.85 -2.07
C THR A 130 -3.34 2.19 -3.08
N ALA A 131 -3.81 1.10 -3.68
CA ALA A 131 -3.15 0.44 -4.79
C ALA A 131 -4.18 0.04 -5.85
N THR A 132 -3.77 0.13 -7.11
CA THR A 132 -4.55 -0.33 -8.26
C THR A 132 -3.73 -1.37 -8.99
N ALA A 133 -4.36 -2.48 -9.35
CA ALA A 133 -3.74 -3.53 -10.15
C ALA A 133 -4.72 -4.03 -11.21
N SER A 134 -4.17 -4.60 -12.27
CA SER A 134 -4.97 -5.24 -13.30
C SER A 134 -4.23 -6.39 -13.95
N ALA A 135 -4.97 -7.38 -14.40
CA ALA A 135 -4.47 -8.51 -15.18
C ALA A 135 -5.47 -8.87 -16.28
N ASP A 136 -4.99 -9.43 -17.37
CA ASP A 136 -5.75 -9.91 -18.51
C ASP A 136 -5.53 -11.42 -18.71
N LEU A 137 -6.47 -12.08 -19.39
CA LEU A 137 -6.34 -13.51 -19.73
C LEU A 137 -5.20 -13.80 -20.72
N ALA A 138 -4.81 -12.79 -21.52
CA ALA A 138 -3.83 -12.96 -22.61
C ALA A 138 -2.35 -12.83 -22.18
N GLY A 139 -2.06 -12.27 -21.00
CA GLY A 139 -0.71 -12.16 -20.42
C GLY A 139 -0.02 -10.81 -20.58
#